data_AF-A0A920IQU9-F1
#
_entry.id   AF-A0A920IQU9-F1
#
_cell.length_a   1.000
_cell.length_b   1.000
_cell.length_c   1.000
_cell.angle_alpha   90.00
_cell.angle_beta   90.00
_cell.angle_gamma   90.00
#
_symmetry.space_group_name_H-M   'P 1'
#
loop_
_entity.id
_entity.type
_entity.pdbx_description
1 polymer ?
#
loop_
_entity_poly.entity_id
_entity_poly.type
_entity_poly.pdbx_seq_one_letter_code
_entity_poly.pdbx_strand_id
1 'polypeptide(L)' 'MSGLVWPEAAQRIANSAYLTREKIGKGQVILFSGEPNFRGAARGTNRLWLNALVYGAGLGTDARINP' A
#
# COMPACT_ATOMS: atom_id res chain seq x y z
N MET A 1 8.19 15.51 8.53
CA MET A 1 8.21 15.68 7.05
C MET A 1 8.06 17.16 6.78
N SER A 2 9.13 17.78 6.31
CA SER A 2 9.13 19.11 5.72
C SER A 2 9.48 18.89 4.24
N GLY A 3 8.81 19.60 3.35
CA GLY A 3 9.07 19.51 1.92
C GLY A 3 8.31 20.61 1.18
N LEU A 4 8.95 21.18 0.17
CA LEU A 4 8.29 22.06 -0.77
C LEU A 4 7.46 21.19 -1.73
N VAL A 5 6.17 21.52 -1.88
CA VAL A 5 5.31 20.92 -2.89
C VAL A 5 4.73 22.04 -3.74
N TRP A 6 5.04 21.99 -5.02
CA TRP A 6 4.52 22.93 -6.01
C TRP A 6 3.04 22.62 -6.26
N PRO A 7 2.19 23.62 -6.50
CA PRO A 7 0.76 23.42 -6.75
C PRO A 7 0.48 22.39 -7.87
N GLU A 8 1.25 22.43 -8.95
CA GLU A 8 1.12 21.52 -10.09
C GLU A 8 1.50 20.08 -9.71
N ALA A 9 2.53 19.93 -8.88
CA ALA A 9 2.93 18.62 -8.36
C ALA A 9 1.88 18.06 -7.41
N ALA A 10 1.28 18.89 -6.56
CA ALA A 10 0.19 18.47 -5.67
C ALA A 10 -0.99 17.89 -6.46
N GLN A 11 -1.38 18.54 -7.55
CA GLN A 11 -2.47 18.09 -8.41
C GLN A 11 -2.14 16.77 -9.13
N ARG A 12 -0.89 16.58 -9.57
CA ARG A 12 -0.44 15.31 -10.17
C ARG A 12 -0.42 14.19 -9.14
N ILE A 13 0.10 14.44 -7.94
CA ILE A 13 0.20 13.46 -6.86
C ILE A 13 -1.20 13.02 -6.39
N ALA A 14 -2.15 13.95 -6.28
CA ALA A 14 -3.52 13.65 -5.84
C ALA A 14 -4.23 12.63 -6.73
N ASN A 15 -3.88 12.57 -8.01
CA ASN A 15 -4.47 11.65 -9.00
C ASN A 15 -3.55 10.46 -9.32
N SER A 16 -2.47 10.27 -8.56
CA SER A 16 -1.54 9.16 -8.75
C SER A 16 -1.82 8.03 -7.76
N ALA A 17 -1.63 6.78 -8.20
CA ALA A 17 -1.78 5.63 -7.33
C ALA A 17 -0.60 5.55 -6.35
N TYR A 18 -0.90 5.68 -5.05
CA TYR A 18 0.11 5.49 -3.99
C TYR A 18 0.26 4.02 -3.58
N LEU A 19 -0.87 3.32 -3.49
CA LEU A 19 -0.97 1.92 -3.09
C LEU A 19 -1.93 1.20 -4.03
N THR A 20 -1.51 0.07 -4.59
CA THR A 20 -2.38 -0.79 -5.39
C THR A 20 -2.32 -2.23 -4.89
N ARG A 21 -3.36 -3.00 -5.22
CA ARG A 21 -3.47 -4.42 -4.86
C ARG A 21 -3.88 -5.20 -6.09
N GLU A 22 -3.09 -6.20 -6.41
CA GLU A 22 -3.32 -7.11 -7.52
C GLU A 22 -3.55 -8.53 -7.02
N LYS A 23 -4.55 -9.23 -7.55
CA LYS A 23 -4.78 -10.64 -7.25
C LYS A 23 -3.86 -11.50 -8.11
N ILE A 24 -3.11 -12.42 -7.49
CA ILE A 24 -2.29 -13.40 -8.20
C ILE A 24 -2.62 -14.79 -7.69
N GLY A 25 -3.25 -15.60 -8.55
CA GLY A 25 -3.75 -16.92 -8.17
C GLY A 25 -4.69 -16.83 -6.97
N LYS A 26 -4.38 -17.58 -5.92
CA LYS A 26 -5.10 -17.53 -4.63
C LYS A 26 -4.61 -16.42 -3.70
N GLY A 27 -3.49 -15.77 -4.01
CA GLY A 27 -2.87 -14.74 -3.17
C GLY A 27 -3.07 -13.33 -3.71
N GLN A 28 -2.28 -12.39 -3.19
CA GLN A 28 -2.28 -11.00 -3.65
C GLN A 28 -0.89 -10.36 -3.51
N VAL A 29 -0.66 -9.35 -4.33
CA VAL A 29 0.52 -8.48 -4.26
C VAL A 29 0.04 -7.07 -3.93
N ILE A 30 0.62 -6.49 -2.89
CA ILE A 30 0.33 -5.12 -2.46
C ILE A 30 1.54 -4.26 -2.81
N LEU A 31 1.36 -3.28 -3.69
CA LEU A 31 2.43 -2.43 -4.19
C LEU A 31 2.38 -1.05 -3.54
N PHE A 32 3.55 -0.52 -3.21
CA PHE A 32 3.72 0.83 -2.67
C PHE A 32 4.58 1.63 -3.65
N SER A 33 4.21 2.88 -3.93
CA SER A 33 4.97 3.75 -4.83
C SER A 33 6.32 4.24 -4.25
N GLY A 34 6.62 3.90 -2.99
CA GLY A 34 7.90 4.17 -2.35
C GLY A 34 8.25 3.10 -1.32
N GLU A 35 9.43 3.20 -0.73
CA GLU A 35 9.93 2.17 0.18
C GLU A 35 9.05 1.99 1.43
N PRO A 36 8.41 0.81 1.60
CA PRO A 36 7.35 0.62 2.59
C PRO A 36 7.86 0.70 4.03
N ASN A 37 9.10 0.25 4.30
CA ASN A 37 9.68 0.29 5.65
C ASN A 37 9.89 1.73 6.14
N PHE A 38 10.37 2.64 5.28
CA PHE A 38 10.50 4.06 5.62
C PHE A 38 9.12 4.72 5.81
N ARG A 39 8.13 4.32 5.02
CA ARG A 39 6.76 4.84 5.12
C ARG A 39 6.00 4.27 6.32
N GLY A 40 6.37 3.10 6.82
CA GLY A 40 5.93 2.55 8.10
C GLY A 40 6.27 3.45 9.29
N ALA A 41 7.38 4.18 9.22
CA ALA A 41 7.80 5.11 10.28
C ALA A 41 6.99 6.43 10.30
N ALA A 42 6.25 6.75 9.24
CA ALA A 42 5.48 7.99 9.15
C ALA A 42 4.02 7.78 9.62
N ARG A 43 3.52 8.66 10.49
CA ARG A 43 2.17 8.55 11.10
C ARG A 43 1.05 8.35 10.08
N GLY A 44 1.10 9.04 8.93
CA GLY A 44 0.05 8.98 7.91
C GLY A 44 -0.01 7.65 7.15
N THR A 45 1.13 6.99 6.94
CA THR A 45 1.26 5.80 6.09
C THR A 45 1.48 4.51 6.87
N ASN A 46 1.79 4.59 8.17
CA ASN A 46 2.04 3.42 9.03
C ASN A 46 0.87 2.42 9.02
N ARG A 47 -0.38 2.91 9.12
CA ARG A 47 -1.55 2.03 9.14
C ARG A 47 -1.71 1.22 7.84
N LEU A 48 -1.39 1.84 6.69
CA LEU A 48 -1.44 1.14 5.40
C LEU A 48 -0.39 0.01 5.36
N TRP A 49 0.81 0.28 5.88
CA TRP A 49 1.87 -0.72 5.93
C TRP A 49 1.54 -1.89 6.87
N LEU A 50 1.10 -1.60 8.10
CA LEU A 50 0.71 -2.63 9.06
C LEU A 50 -0.44 -3.50 8.56
N ASN A 51 -1.42 -2.90 7.89
CA ASN A 51 -2.51 -3.67 7.29
C ASN A 51 -2.01 -4.64 6.20
N ALA A 52 -1.05 -4.21 5.36
CA ALA A 52 -0.46 -5.07 4.36
C ALA A 52 0.29 -6.25 4.98
N LEU A 53 1.02 -6.03 6.08
CA LEU A 53 1.75 -7.08 6.81
C LEU A 53 0.83 -8.07 7.52
N VAL A 54 -0.13 -7.56 8.30
CA VAL A 54 -0.96 -8.39 9.19
C VAL A 54 -2.07 -9.07 8.40
N TYR A 55 -2.71 -8.36 7.48
CA TYR A 55 -3.90 -8.84 6.78
C TYR A 55 -3.62 -9.29 5.35
N GLY A 56 -2.47 -8.95 4.75
CA GLY A 56 -2.18 -9.20 3.34
C GLY A 56 -2.19 -10.68 2.93
N ALA A 57 -1.93 -11.60 3.86
CA ALA A 57 -1.97 -13.04 3.56
C ALA A 57 -3.38 -13.63 3.50
N GLY A 58 -4.39 -12.95 4.05
CA GLY A 58 -5.75 -13.51 4.20
C GLY A 58 -6.87 -12.61 3.68
N LEU A 59 -6.83 -11.31 4.00
CA LEU A 59 -7.89 -10.37 3.64
C LEU A 59 -7.82 -10.04 2.15
N GLY A 60 -8.70 -10.66 1.34
CA GLY A 60 -8.72 -10.49 -0.11
C GLY A 60 -7.97 -11.58 -0.88
N THR A 61 -7.51 -12.65 -0.22
CA THR A 61 -7.00 -13.87 -0.87
C THR A 61 -8.09 -14.93 -0.93
N ASP A 62 -7.95 -15.92 -1.82
CA ASP A 62 -8.85 -17.06 -1.81
C ASP A 62 -8.44 -18.01 -0.68
N ALA A 63 -9.42 -18.47 0.11
CA ALA A 63 -9.17 -19.44 1.16
C ALA A 63 -8.54 -20.71 0.58
N ARG A 64 -7.51 -21.23 1.24
CA ARG A 64 -6.96 -22.54 0.92
C ARG A 64 -7.91 -23.59 1.49
N ILE A 65 -8.99 -23.87 0.78
CA ILE A 65 -9.88 -24.99 1.10
C ILE A 65 -9.07 -26.26 0.81
N ASN A 66 -8.51 -26.87 1.85
CA ASN A 66 -7.98 -28.23 1.76
C ASN A 66 -9.16 -29.19 1.98
N PRO A 67 -9.42 -30.12 1.04
CA PRO A 67 -10.43 -31.16 1.22
C PRO A 67 -10.05 -32.16 2.32
#